data_AF-A0A2K9AAG6-F1
#
_entry.id   AF-A0A2K9AAG6-F1
#
_cell.length_a   1.000
_cell.length_b   1.000
_cell.length_c   1.000
_cell.angle_alpha   90.00
_cell.angle_beta   90.00
_cell.angle_gamma   90.00
#
_symmetry.space_group_name_H-M   'P 1'
#
loop_
_entity.id
_entity.type
_entity.pdbx_description
1 polymer ?
#
loop_
_entity_poly.entity_id
_entity_poly.type
_entity_poly.pdbx_seq_one_letter_code
_entity_poly.pdbx_strand_id
1 'polypeptide(L)'
;MKENLIQIVKAILSGILVGIGGILYVSSSSQIVASVLFSFALILILERGYNLFTGKVGYLLPYKKGHFKLLMQTLLGNMVGILFAAGLFLLSGKDGAITHAAEIFDYKLTQMWYETLVLAIFCGFMMYLAVDSYHKFKNPGASLLVVIFAVSIFIVAGFEHSITDMSYLVLSKTFTLEAFLFILIVLTGNMIGAVILNLLNHYIKSA
;
A
#
# COMPACT_ATOMS: atom_id res chain seq x y z
N MET A 1 16.16 21.29 6.32
CA MET A 1 16.92 20.18 5.67
C MET A 1 16.78 18.87 6.44
N LYS A 2 17.10 18.83 7.74
CA LYS A 2 16.98 17.62 8.59
C LYS A 2 15.57 17.01 8.61
N GLU A 3 14.52 17.82 8.71
CA GLU A 3 13.13 17.33 8.71
C GLU A 3 12.74 16.62 7.41
N ASN A 4 13.06 17.20 6.25
CA ASN A 4 12.79 16.56 4.95
C ASN A 4 13.50 15.21 4.81
N LEU A 5 14.74 15.12 5.30
CA LEU A 5 15.50 13.86 5.30
C LEU A 5 14.79 12.80 6.15
N ILE A 6 14.33 13.15 7.35
CA ILE A 6 13.59 12.23 8.23
C ILE A 6 12.30 11.75 7.54
N GLN A 7 11.54 12.63 6.87
CA GLN A 7 10.32 12.24 6.18
C GLN A 7 10.59 11.23 5.05
N ILE A 8 11.67 11.42 4.30
CA ILE A 8 12.08 10.52 3.22
C ILE A 8 12.55 9.18 3.78
N VAL A 9 13.37 9.16 4.84
CA VAL A 9 13.83 7.91 5.48
C VAL A 9 12.63 7.11 6.00
N LYS A 10 11.68 7.76 6.68
CA LYS A 10 10.42 7.12 7.11
C LYS A 10 9.64 6.53 5.94
N ALA A 11 9.63 7.20 4.80
CA ALA A 11 8.94 6.72 3.61
C ALA A 11 9.66 5.52 2.96
N ILE A 12 10.99 5.54 2.90
CA ILE A 12 11.79 4.40 2.43
C ILE A 12 11.53 3.18 3.32
N LEU A 13 11.54 3.34 4.65
CA LEU A 13 11.28 2.24 5.57
C LEU A 13 9.87 1.65 5.39
N SER A 14 8.85 2.48 5.17
CA SER A 14 7.52 1.99 4.80
C SER A 14 7.52 1.22 3.49
N GLY A 15 8.24 1.69 2.47
CA GLY A 15 8.38 0.97 1.20
C GLY A 15 9.03 -0.40 1.37
N ILE A 16 10.11 -0.48 2.17
CA ILE A 16 10.78 -1.75 2.49
C ILE A 16 9.82 -2.72 3.17
N LEU A 17 9.08 -2.26 4.18
CA LEU A 17 8.13 -3.10 4.93
C LEU A 17 7.01 -3.63 4.03
N VAL A 18 6.44 -2.79 3.16
CA VAL A 18 5.42 -3.22 2.20
C VAL A 18 6.02 -4.17 1.15
N GLY A 19 7.24 -3.94 0.70
CA GLY A 19 7.95 -4.84 -0.23
C GLY A 19 8.20 -6.22 0.38
N ILE A 20 8.57 -6.29 1.66
CA ILE A 20 8.66 -7.55 2.41
C ILE A 20 7.28 -8.24 2.48
N GLY A 21 6.21 -7.47 2.68
CA GLY A 21 4.84 -8.00 2.60
C GLY A 21 4.52 -8.62 1.22
N GLY A 22 4.89 -7.93 0.13
CA GLY A 22 4.72 -8.44 -1.24
C GLY A 22 5.53 -9.72 -1.48
N ILE A 23 6.78 -9.76 -1.02
CA ILE A 23 7.65 -10.95 -1.06
C ILE A 23 7.02 -12.12 -0.30
N LEU A 24 6.50 -11.86 0.90
CA LEU A 24 5.82 -12.88 1.71
C LEU A 24 4.61 -13.45 0.99
N TYR A 25 3.83 -12.61 0.33
CA TYR A 25 2.67 -13.03 -0.44
C TYR A 25 3.03 -14.01 -1.55
N VAL A 26 4.02 -13.66 -2.37
CA VAL A 26 4.44 -14.51 -3.51
C VAL A 26 5.21 -15.76 -3.06
N SER A 27 5.80 -15.74 -1.86
CA SER A 27 6.54 -16.87 -1.29
C SER A 27 5.66 -17.85 -0.52
N SER A 28 4.41 -17.50 -0.22
CA SER A 28 3.48 -18.31 0.56
C SER A 28 2.65 -19.24 -0.32
N SER A 29 2.37 -20.45 0.17
CA SER A 29 1.40 -21.37 -0.44
C SER A 29 -0.05 -21.13 0.01
N SER A 30 -0.27 -20.23 0.97
CA SER A 30 -1.60 -19.88 1.48
C SER A 30 -1.80 -18.36 1.45
N GLN A 31 -2.78 -17.92 0.67
CA GLN A 31 -3.17 -16.53 0.55
C GLN A 31 -3.66 -15.95 1.88
N ILE A 32 -4.35 -16.76 2.69
CA ILE A 32 -4.86 -16.36 4.01
C ILE A 32 -3.72 -16.16 5.00
N VAL A 33 -2.77 -17.09 5.06
CA VAL A 33 -1.61 -16.95 5.95
C VAL A 33 -0.75 -15.75 5.53
N ALA A 34 -0.52 -15.60 4.22
CA ALA A 34 0.18 -14.45 3.68
C ALA A 34 -0.51 -13.13 4.04
N SER A 35 -1.83 -13.04 3.91
CA SER A 35 -2.56 -11.80 4.12
C SER A 35 -2.56 -11.36 5.59
N VAL A 36 -2.73 -12.33 6.51
CA VAL A 36 -2.64 -12.09 7.95
C VAL A 36 -1.23 -11.64 8.32
N LEU A 37 -0.19 -12.31 7.83
CA LEU A 37 1.19 -11.92 8.15
C LEU A 37 1.63 -10.62 7.45
N PHE A 38 1.08 -10.30 6.27
CA PHE A 38 1.31 -9.02 5.59
C PHE A 38 0.93 -7.84 6.48
N SER A 39 -0.12 -7.99 7.29
CA SER A 39 -0.59 -6.93 8.18
C SER A 39 0.49 -6.43 9.15
N PHE A 40 1.50 -7.25 9.46
CA PHE A 40 2.65 -6.86 10.26
C PHE A 40 3.40 -5.65 9.66
N ALA A 41 3.46 -5.52 8.34
CA ALA A 41 4.05 -4.37 7.67
C ALA A 41 3.30 -3.07 8.05
N LEU A 42 1.97 -3.06 7.95
CA LEU A 42 1.17 -1.87 8.27
C LEU A 42 1.18 -1.58 9.77
N ILE A 43 1.12 -2.60 10.63
CA ILE A 43 1.24 -2.46 12.09
C ILE A 43 2.55 -1.74 12.44
N LEU A 44 3.70 -2.21 11.93
CA LEU A 44 4.99 -1.57 12.20
C LEU A 44 5.07 -0.13 11.67
N ILE A 45 4.48 0.12 10.50
CA ILE A 45 4.42 1.48 9.93
C ILE A 45 3.67 2.42 10.86
N LEU A 46 2.55 1.97 11.44
CA LEU A 46 1.73 2.77 12.35
C LEU A 46 2.41 2.95 13.70
N GLU A 47 2.90 1.87 14.32
CA GLU A 47 3.60 1.90 15.61
C GLU A 47 4.86 2.77 15.58
N ARG A 48 5.59 2.78 14.45
CA ARG A 48 6.81 3.58 14.30
C ARG A 48 6.57 4.98 13.72
N GLY A 49 5.33 5.31 13.37
CA GLY A 49 4.98 6.58 12.74
C GLY A 49 5.76 6.81 11.43
N TYR A 50 5.92 5.76 10.63
CA TYR A 50 6.50 5.83 9.30
C TYR A 50 5.50 6.36 8.28
N ASN A 51 5.99 6.67 7.08
CA ASN A 51 5.20 7.35 6.06
C ASN A 51 4.85 6.39 4.93
N LEU A 52 3.58 5.97 4.89
CA LEU A 52 3.03 5.21 3.77
C LEU A 52 2.04 6.09 2.99
N PHE A 53 2.14 6.09 1.67
CA PHE A 53 1.29 6.89 0.79
C PHE A 53 -0.19 6.56 0.99
N THR A 54 -0.56 5.29 0.87
CA THR A 54 -1.95 4.82 1.03
C THR A 54 -2.49 5.03 2.45
N GLY A 55 -1.61 5.07 3.46
CA GLY A 55 -1.97 5.42 4.84
C GLY A 55 -2.13 6.92 5.10
N LYS A 56 -1.72 7.79 4.17
CA LYS A 56 -1.79 9.26 4.35
C LYS A 56 -2.69 9.96 3.34
N VAL A 57 -2.87 9.38 2.16
CA VAL A 57 -3.52 10.04 1.02
C VAL A 57 -4.98 10.42 1.32
N GLY A 58 -5.68 9.66 2.18
CA GLY A 58 -7.04 10.02 2.63
C GLY A 58 -7.12 11.36 3.35
N TYR A 59 -6.04 11.80 4.00
CA TYR A 59 -5.94 13.07 4.72
C TYR A 59 -5.43 14.24 3.84
N LEU A 60 -5.45 14.06 2.52
CA LEU A 60 -5.15 15.15 1.57
C LEU A 60 -6.14 16.31 1.72
N LEU A 61 -7.42 16.00 1.99
CA LEU A 61 -8.49 16.98 2.17
C LEU A 61 -9.01 16.98 3.63
N PRO A 62 -9.40 18.15 4.19
CA PRO A 62 -9.25 19.49 3.60
C PRO A 62 -7.77 19.87 3.44
N TYR A 63 -7.46 20.54 2.32
CA TYR A 63 -6.08 20.80 1.91
C TYR A 63 -5.35 21.70 2.90
N LYS A 64 -4.12 21.31 3.25
CA LYS A 64 -3.20 22.11 4.06
C LYS A 64 -1.87 22.30 3.32
N LYS A 65 -1.31 23.51 3.40
CA LYS A 65 -0.03 23.84 2.77
C LYS A 65 1.04 22.84 3.19
N GLY A 66 1.71 22.23 2.21
CA GLY A 66 2.78 21.25 2.43
C GLY A 66 2.33 19.78 2.47
N HIS A 67 1.04 19.47 2.60
CA HIS A 67 0.54 18.08 2.58
C HIS A 67 0.85 17.38 1.25
N PHE A 68 0.60 18.07 0.13
CA PHE A 68 0.89 17.50 -1.19
C PHE A 68 2.39 17.18 -1.36
N LYS A 69 3.27 18.09 -0.92
CA LYS A 69 4.72 17.86 -0.95
C LYS A 69 5.11 16.65 -0.10
N LEU A 70 4.55 16.52 1.10
CA LEU A 70 4.77 15.36 1.98
C LEU A 70 4.29 14.07 1.32
N LEU A 71 3.13 14.06 0.67
CA LEU A 71 2.60 12.88 -0.04
C LEU A 71 3.50 12.48 -1.20
N MET A 72 3.99 13.43 -1.99
CA MET A 72 4.92 13.13 -3.09
C MET A 72 6.26 12.61 -2.58
N GLN A 73 6.81 13.21 -1.53
CA GLN A 73 8.02 12.67 -0.86
C GLN A 73 7.78 11.27 -0.30
N THR A 74 6.59 11.02 0.25
CA THR A 74 6.20 9.72 0.78
C THR A 74 6.11 8.68 -0.33
N LEU A 75 5.43 8.99 -1.43
CA LEU A 75 5.29 8.10 -2.58
C LEU A 75 6.66 7.73 -3.17
N LEU A 76 7.52 8.72 -3.42
CA LEU A 76 8.87 8.50 -3.95
C LEU A 76 9.71 7.66 -2.99
N GLY A 77 9.65 7.95 -1.69
CA GLY A 77 10.34 7.15 -0.68
C GLY A 77 9.82 5.72 -0.63
N ASN A 78 8.51 5.50 -0.68
CA ASN A 78 7.92 4.17 -0.74
C ASN A 78 8.43 3.40 -1.97
N MET A 79 8.44 4.03 -3.14
CA MET A 79 8.96 3.42 -4.38
C MET A 79 10.45 3.03 -4.24
N VAL A 80 11.29 3.89 -3.68
CA VAL A 80 12.71 3.57 -3.41
C VAL A 80 12.84 2.38 -2.45
N GLY A 81 12.03 2.34 -1.39
CA GLY A 81 12.02 1.22 -0.45
C GLY A 81 11.59 -0.10 -1.09
N ILE A 82 10.59 -0.06 -1.98
CA ILE A 82 10.14 -1.22 -2.76
C ILE A 82 11.24 -1.70 -3.70
N LEU A 83 11.85 -0.80 -4.48
CA LEU A 83 12.96 -1.11 -5.37
C LEU A 83 14.12 -1.77 -4.62
N PHE A 84 14.42 -1.28 -3.42
CA PHE A 84 15.44 -1.88 -2.56
C PHE A 84 15.06 -3.30 -2.10
N ALA A 85 13.88 -3.47 -1.48
CA ALA A 85 13.47 -4.76 -0.92
C ALA A 85 13.26 -5.83 -2.01
N ALA A 86 12.47 -5.53 -3.03
CA ALA A 86 12.20 -6.44 -4.13
C ALA A 86 13.45 -6.67 -5.00
N GLY A 87 14.24 -5.62 -5.25
CA GLY A 87 15.48 -5.73 -6.02
C GLY A 87 16.53 -6.62 -5.35
N LEU A 88 16.69 -6.54 -4.02
CA LEU A 88 17.55 -7.49 -3.29
C LEU A 88 16.98 -8.91 -3.32
N PHE A 89 15.66 -9.06 -3.25
CA PHE A 89 15.04 -10.40 -3.31
C PHE A 89 15.27 -11.11 -4.64
N LEU A 90 15.40 -10.38 -5.76
CA LEU A 90 15.78 -10.95 -7.06
C LEU A 90 17.15 -11.66 -7.03
N LEU A 91 18.03 -11.35 -6.07
CA LEU A 91 19.33 -11.97 -5.91
C LEU A 91 19.30 -13.21 -5.00
N SER A 92 18.13 -13.59 -4.48
CA SER A 92 17.99 -14.65 -3.47
C SER A 92 18.00 -16.08 -4.02
N GLY A 93 17.87 -16.26 -5.34
CA GLY A 93 17.70 -17.57 -5.98
C GLY A 93 16.33 -18.22 -5.71
N LYS A 94 15.34 -17.46 -5.22
CA LYS A 94 13.97 -17.94 -4.98
C LYS A 94 13.11 -17.85 -6.24
N ASP A 95 13.53 -18.57 -7.29
CA ASP A 95 12.94 -18.46 -8.63
C ASP A 95 11.43 -18.75 -8.64
N GLY A 96 10.95 -19.71 -7.86
CA GLY A 96 9.51 -20.02 -7.77
C GLY A 96 8.67 -18.83 -7.29
N ALA A 97 9.16 -18.05 -6.31
CA ALA A 97 8.47 -16.87 -5.82
C ALA A 97 8.52 -15.71 -6.83
N ILE A 98 9.62 -15.59 -7.57
CA ILE A 98 9.79 -14.57 -8.62
C ILE A 98 8.86 -14.87 -9.80
N THR A 99 8.77 -16.13 -10.23
CA THR A 99 7.83 -16.56 -11.28
C THR A 99 6.39 -16.33 -10.86
N HIS A 100 6.01 -16.69 -9.63
CA HIS A 100 4.67 -16.44 -9.11
C HIS A 100 4.35 -14.92 -9.08
N ALA A 101 5.31 -14.07 -8.74
CA ALA A 101 5.13 -12.62 -8.82
C ALA A 101 4.88 -12.14 -10.26
N ALA A 102 5.57 -12.72 -11.25
CA ALA A 102 5.34 -12.44 -12.67
C ALA A 102 3.94 -12.87 -13.12
N GLU A 103 3.50 -14.07 -12.78
CA GLU A 103 2.16 -14.57 -13.10
C GLU A 103 1.06 -13.68 -12.51
N ILE A 104 1.21 -13.26 -11.25
CA ILE A 104 0.27 -12.33 -10.60
C ILE A 104 0.23 -11.00 -11.35
N PHE A 105 1.40 -10.44 -11.69
CA PHE A 105 1.47 -9.13 -12.32
C PHE A 105 0.94 -9.17 -13.76
N ASP A 106 1.24 -10.22 -14.52
CA ASP A 106 0.72 -10.42 -15.87
C ASP A 106 -0.81 -10.54 -15.84
N TYR A 107 -1.38 -11.30 -14.89
CA TYR A 107 -2.83 -11.35 -14.70
C TYR A 107 -3.43 -9.98 -14.40
N LYS A 108 -2.79 -9.15 -13.57
CA LYS A 108 -3.25 -7.78 -13.28
C LYS A 108 -3.28 -6.90 -14.52
N LEU A 109 -2.31 -7.04 -15.43
CA LEU A 109 -2.29 -6.29 -16.69
C LEU A 109 -3.40 -6.69 -17.66
N THR A 110 -4.03 -7.87 -17.50
CA THR A 110 -5.21 -8.26 -18.30
C THR A 110 -6.49 -7.53 -17.90
N GLN A 111 -6.52 -6.87 -16.74
CA GLN A 111 -7.70 -6.14 -16.26
C GLN A 111 -7.98 -4.94 -17.16
N MET A 112 -9.27 -4.66 -17.36
CA MET A 112 -9.69 -3.40 -17.97
C MET A 112 -9.43 -2.24 -16.99
N TRP A 113 -9.08 -1.07 -17.52
CA TRP A 113 -8.72 0.10 -16.71
C TRP A 113 -9.78 0.47 -15.63
N TYR A 114 -11.06 0.25 -15.92
CA TYR A 114 -12.16 0.53 -14.97
C TYR A 114 -12.27 -0.55 -13.87
N GLU A 115 -11.90 -1.79 -14.16
CA GLU A 115 -11.84 -2.88 -13.17
C GLU A 115 -10.73 -2.59 -12.17
N THR A 116 -9.52 -2.28 -12.67
CA THR A 116 -8.38 -1.82 -11.87
C THR A 116 -8.75 -0.62 -11.01
N LEU A 117 -9.45 0.37 -11.58
CA LEU A 117 -9.87 1.56 -10.84
C LEU A 117 -10.81 1.23 -9.68
N VAL A 118 -11.82 0.38 -9.91
CA VAL A 118 -12.79 -0.01 -8.88
C VAL A 118 -12.12 -0.80 -7.76
N LEU A 119 -11.28 -1.79 -8.11
CA LEU A 119 -10.51 -2.56 -7.14
C LEU A 119 -9.58 -1.65 -6.31
N ALA A 120 -8.96 -0.66 -6.94
CA ALA A 120 -8.11 0.31 -6.27
C ALA A 120 -8.88 1.26 -5.34
N ILE A 121 -10.11 1.64 -5.70
CA ILE A 121 -10.99 2.44 -4.81
C ILE A 121 -11.31 1.65 -3.54
N PHE A 122 -11.69 0.37 -3.67
CA PHE A 122 -11.95 -0.48 -2.52
C PHE A 122 -10.71 -0.69 -1.65
N CYS A 123 -9.52 -0.83 -2.25
CA CYS A 123 -8.28 -0.84 -1.47
C CYS A 123 -8.09 0.47 -0.70
N GLY A 124 -8.33 1.62 -1.34
CA GLY A 124 -8.27 2.94 -0.71
C GLY A 124 -9.20 3.05 0.51
N PHE A 125 -10.40 2.48 0.43
CA PHE A 125 -11.33 2.37 1.56
C PHE A 125 -10.71 1.60 2.72
N MET A 126 -10.20 0.40 2.47
CA MET A 126 -9.62 -0.44 3.50
C MET A 126 -8.41 0.22 4.17
N MET A 127 -7.54 0.87 3.39
CA MET A 127 -6.34 1.53 3.93
C MET A 127 -6.70 2.72 4.81
N TYR A 128 -7.65 3.56 4.39
CA TYR A 128 -8.12 4.65 5.23
C TYR A 128 -8.78 4.15 6.52
N LEU A 129 -9.69 3.17 6.42
CA LEU A 129 -10.36 2.59 7.59
C LEU A 129 -9.38 1.96 8.58
N ALA A 130 -8.35 1.27 8.09
CA ALA A 130 -7.30 0.69 8.92
C ALA A 130 -6.57 1.77 9.73
N VAL A 131 -6.04 2.78 9.04
CA VAL A 131 -5.24 3.83 9.67
C VAL A 131 -6.07 4.71 10.60
N ASP A 132 -7.25 5.13 10.15
CA ASP A 132 -8.12 6.00 10.93
C ASP A 132 -8.65 5.31 12.20
N SER A 133 -9.06 4.04 12.08
CA SER A 133 -9.57 3.27 13.23
C SER A 133 -8.47 2.92 14.22
N TYR A 134 -7.27 2.57 13.73
CA TYR A 134 -6.11 2.27 14.58
C TYR A 134 -5.83 3.38 15.60
N HIS A 135 -5.87 4.64 15.15
CA HIS A 135 -5.62 5.81 16.01
C HIS A 135 -6.82 6.20 16.89
N LYS A 136 -8.05 5.78 16.55
CA LYS A 136 -9.27 6.14 17.29
C LYS A 136 -9.62 5.15 18.39
N PHE A 137 -9.28 3.87 18.22
CA PHE A 137 -9.55 2.87 19.24
C PHE A 137 -8.66 3.08 20.46
N LYS A 138 -9.28 3.03 21.65
CA LYS A 138 -8.59 3.15 22.94
C LYS A 138 -7.97 1.83 23.39
N ASN A 139 -8.48 0.70 22.88
CA ASN A 139 -7.98 -0.64 23.19
C ASN A 139 -6.91 -1.02 22.15
N PRO A 140 -5.64 -1.23 22.57
CA PRO A 140 -4.56 -1.57 21.63
C PRO A 140 -4.83 -2.86 20.83
N GLY A 141 -5.46 -3.86 21.45
CA GLY A 141 -5.84 -5.11 20.76
C GLY A 141 -6.84 -4.85 19.64
N ALA A 142 -7.83 -4.00 19.86
CA ALA A 142 -8.79 -3.61 18.81
C ALA A 142 -8.11 -2.84 17.67
N SER A 143 -7.16 -1.95 17.99
CA SER A 143 -6.36 -1.23 16.97
C SER A 143 -5.55 -2.18 16.10
N LEU A 144 -4.92 -3.20 16.69
CA LEU A 144 -4.19 -4.21 15.92
C LEU A 144 -5.15 -5.07 15.08
N LEU A 145 -6.27 -5.52 15.64
CA LEU A 145 -7.24 -6.35 14.93
C LEU A 145 -7.83 -5.65 13.71
N VAL A 146 -8.19 -4.36 13.79
CA VAL A 146 -8.74 -3.66 12.62
C VAL A 146 -7.72 -3.54 11.49
N VAL A 147 -6.43 -3.38 11.82
CA VAL A 147 -5.35 -3.39 10.82
C VAL A 147 -5.20 -4.78 10.20
N ILE A 148 -5.18 -5.84 11.02
CA ILE A 148 -5.10 -7.23 10.55
C ILE A 148 -6.24 -7.54 9.59
N PHE A 149 -7.48 -7.23 9.99
CA PHE A 149 -8.65 -7.49 9.16
C PHE A 149 -8.65 -6.64 7.89
N ALA A 150 -8.36 -5.34 7.97
CA ALA A 150 -8.37 -4.50 6.79
C ALA A 150 -7.34 -4.94 5.74
N VAL A 151 -6.14 -5.33 6.18
CA VAL A 151 -5.10 -5.87 5.30
C VAL A 151 -5.53 -7.22 4.73
N SER A 152 -6.02 -8.13 5.58
CA SER A 152 -6.43 -9.46 5.16
C SER A 152 -7.57 -9.42 4.13
N ILE A 153 -8.56 -8.55 4.35
CA ILE A 153 -9.71 -8.37 3.47
C ILE A 153 -9.28 -7.89 2.09
N PHE A 154 -8.46 -6.84 1.99
CA PHE A 154 -8.12 -6.32 0.66
C PHE A 154 -7.30 -7.33 -0.15
N ILE A 155 -6.41 -8.09 0.51
CA ILE A 155 -5.57 -9.09 -0.15
C ILE A 155 -6.42 -10.28 -0.62
N VAL A 156 -7.29 -10.80 0.26
CA VAL A 156 -8.14 -11.96 -0.07
C VAL A 156 -9.22 -11.59 -1.10
N ALA A 157 -9.75 -10.35 -1.04
CA ALA A 157 -10.70 -9.84 -2.02
C ALA A 157 -10.08 -9.45 -3.36
N GLY A 158 -8.74 -9.46 -3.48
CA GLY A 158 -8.04 -9.13 -4.72
C GLY A 158 -8.06 -7.64 -5.08
N PHE A 159 -8.12 -6.75 -4.09
CA PHE A 159 -8.06 -5.31 -4.35
C PHE A 159 -6.64 -4.86 -4.74
N GLU A 160 -6.57 -3.78 -5.51
CA GLU A 160 -5.31 -3.25 -6.07
C GLU A 160 -4.69 -2.19 -5.13
N HIS A 161 -3.45 -2.42 -4.70
CA HIS A 161 -2.74 -1.55 -3.75
C HIS A 161 -1.45 -1.00 -4.39
N SER A 162 -1.45 0.29 -4.69
CA SER A 162 -0.41 0.96 -5.48
C SER A 162 1.02 0.66 -5.04
N ILE A 163 1.31 0.65 -3.74
CA ILE A 163 2.67 0.40 -3.23
C ILE A 163 3.04 -1.09 -3.27
N THR A 164 2.06 -1.99 -3.11
CA THR A 164 2.31 -3.44 -3.18
C THR A 164 2.44 -3.89 -4.62
N ASP A 165 1.63 -3.36 -5.53
CA ASP A 165 1.70 -3.69 -6.96
C ASP A 165 3.02 -3.22 -7.57
N MET A 166 3.62 -2.12 -7.08
CA MET A 166 5.01 -1.78 -7.41
C MET A 166 6.00 -2.88 -7.02
N SER A 167 5.77 -3.62 -5.93
CA SER A 167 6.62 -4.77 -5.57
C SER A 167 6.50 -5.88 -6.61
N TYR A 168 5.29 -6.20 -7.06
CA TYR A 168 5.08 -7.22 -8.09
C TYR A 168 5.68 -6.80 -9.43
N LEU A 169 5.54 -5.52 -9.81
CA LEU A 169 6.20 -4.95 -10.99
C LEU A 169 7.72 -5.13 -10.94
N VAL A 170 8.36 -4.84 -9.81
CA VAL A 170 9.82 -4.97 -9.65
C VAL A 170 10.24 -6.44 -9.68
N LEU A 171 9.50 -7.33 -9.00
CA LEU A 171 9.79 -8.76 -8.98
C LEU A 171 9.60 -9.41 -10.36
N SER A 172 8.55 -9.03 -11.09
CA SER A 172 8.27 -9.51 -12.45
C SER A 172 9.22 -8.94 -13.50
N LYS A 173 9.88 -7.81 -13.18
CA LYS A 173 10.72 -7.03 -14.09
C LYS A 173 9.96 -6.45 -15.28
N THR A 174 8.64 -6.29 -15.15
CA THR A 174 7.75 -5.78 -16.22
C THR A 174 7.72 -4.24 -16.22
N PHE A 175 8.83 -3.62 -16.61
CA PHE A 175 8.96 -2.16 -16.71
C PHE A 175 8.47 -1.62 -18.08
N THR A 176 7.18 -1.78 -18.37
CA THR A 176 6.54 -1.33 -19.62
C THR A 176 5.69 -0.07 -19.40
N LEU A 177 5.31 0.61 -20.50
CA LEU A 177 4.37 1.74 -20.43
C LEU A 177 3.01 1.31 -19.87
N GLU A 178 2.53 0.13 -20.26
CA GLU A 178 1.29 -0.47 -19.77
C GLU A 178 1.33 -0.68 -18.25
N ALA A 179 2.40 -1.26 -17.73
CA ALA A 179 2.59 -1.44 -16.29
C ALA A 179 2.63 -0.10 -15.54
N PHE A 180 3.26 0.93 -16.12
CA PHE A 180 3.26 2.26 -15.53
C PHE A 180 1.86 2.89 -15.49
N LEU A 181 1.09 2.76 -16.58
CA LEU A 181 -0.29 3.25 -16.64
C LEU A 181 -1.20 2.50 -15.65
N PHE A 182 -1.04 1.18 -15.53
CA PHE A 182 -1.72 0.37 -14.52
C PHE A 182 -1.47 0.92 -13.11
N ILE A 183 -0.19 1.10 -12.71
CA ILE A 183 0.15 1.65 -11.39
C ILE A 183 -0.44 3.05 -11.18
N LEU A 184 -0.49 3.89 -12.22
CA LEU A 184 -1.08 5.22 -12.12
C LEU A 184 -2.60 5.17 -11.87
N ILE A 185 -3.30 4.23 -12.51
CA ILE A 185 -4.73 3.98 -12.26
C ILE A 185 -4.93 3.51 -10.83
N VAL A 186 -4.13 2.55 -10.35
CA VAL A 186 -4.22 2.04 -8.97
C VAL A 186 -3.97 3.15 -7.96
N LEU A 187 -2.94 3.98 -8.19
CA LEU A 187 -2.61 5.12 -7.33
C LEU A 187 -3.77 6.12 -7.23
N THR A 188 -4.40 6.39 -8.37
CA THR A 188 -5.56 7.29 -8.46
C THR A 188 -6.78 6.69 -7.74
N GLY A 189 -7.06 5.41 -7.94
CA GLY A 189 -8.16 4.73 -7.24
C GLY A 189 -7.96 4.68 -5.73
N ASN A 190 -6.76 4.33 -5.26
CA ASN A 190 -6.43 4.35 -3.83
C ASN A 190 -6.64 5.74 -3.21
N MET A 191 -6.24 6.80 -3.92
CA MET A 191 -6.47 8.19 -3.52
C MET A 191 -7.96 8.51 -3.43
N ILE A 192 -8.73 8.23 -4.49
CA ILE A 192 -10.17 8.48 -4.55
C ILE A 192 -10.88 7.80 -3.38
N GLY A 193 -10.62 6.50 -3.19
CA GLY A 193 -11.27 5.73 -2.13
C GLY A 193 -11.00 6.30 -0.74
N ALA A 194 -9.73 6.50 -0.41
CA ALA A 194 -9.33 7.00 0.90
C ALA A 194 -9.86 8.43 1.18
N VAL A 195 -9.82 9.32 0.19
CA VAL A 195 -10.29 10.71 0.34
C VAL A 195 -11.81 10.77 0.51
N ILE A 196 -12.58 10.00 -0.29
CA ILE A 196 -14.04 9.98 -0.17
C ILE A 196 -14.47 9.59 1.25
N LEU A 197 -13.91 8.50 1.80
CA LEU A 197 -14.28 8.09 3.16
C LEU A 197 -13.88 9.11 4.23
N ASN A 198 -12.74 9.78 4.07
CA ASN A 198 -12.36 10.84 4.98
C ASN A 198 -13.34 12.02 4.95
N LEU A 199 -13.74 12.46 3.76
CA LEU A 199 -14.71 13.53 3.59
C LEU A 199 -16.09 13.16 4.17
N LEU A 200 -16.57 11.94 3.91
CA LEU A 200 -17.83 11.45 4.46
C LEU A 200 -17.78 11.37 6.00
N ASN A 201 -16.70 10.85 6.56
CA ASN A 201 -16.50 10.82 8.02
C ASN A 201 -16.44 12.22 8.63
N HIS A 202 -15.87 13.20 7.91
CA HIS A 202 -15.85 14.58 8.35
C HIS A 202 -17.26 15.18 8.35
N TYR A 203 -18.02 14.99 7.25
CA TYR A 203 -19.39 15.46 7.10
C TYR A 203 -20.32 14.91 8.19
N ILE A 204 -20.26 13.60 8.46
CA ILE A 204 -21.08 12.95 9.50
C ILE A 204 -20.79 13.52 10.90
N LYS A 205 -19.53 13.90 11.18
CA LYS A 205 -19.15 14.46 12.49
C LYS A 205 -19.51 15.94 12.64
N SER A 206 -19.70 16.65 11.55
CA SER A 206 -20.08 18.07 11.53
C SER A 206 -21.59 18.30 11.48
N ALA A 207 -22.36 17.26 11.16
CA ALA A 207 -23.83 17.24 11.19
C ALA A 207 -24.33 17.00 12.62
#